data_AF-A0A7V9NYS7-F1
#
_entry.id   AF-A0A7V9NYS7-F1
#
_cell.length_a   1.000
_cell.length_b   1.000
_cell.length_c   1.000
_cell.angle_alpha   90.00
_cell.angle_beta   90.00
_cell.angle_gamma   90.00
#
_symmetry.space_group_name_H-M   'P 1'
#
loop_
_entity.id
_entity.type
_entity.pdbx_description
1 polymer ?
#
loop_
_entity_poly.entity_id
_entity_poly.type
_entity_poly.pdbx_seq_one_letter_code
_entity_poly.pdbx_strand_id
1 'polypeptide(L)' 'MFGKMGDMLGKLQEMKQKADEIKNKLDDITLNVEGAGGDIKIEITGNRKIKNIKVAAALQHGSKEELEE' A
#
# COMPACT_ATOMS: atom_id res chain seq x y z
N MET A 1 14.70 29.79 -25.46
CA MET A 1 14.07 29.41 -24.17
C MET A 1 12.91 28.41 -24.35
N PHE A 2 12.18 28.43 -25.47
CA PHE A 2 11.06 27.51 -25.76
C PHE A 2 11.48 26.03 -25.92
N GLY A 3 12.61 25.74 -26.58
CA GLY A 3 13.10 24.35 -26.75
C GLY A 3 13.49 23.67 -25.42
N LYS A 4 14.05 24.41 -24.46
CA LYS A 4 14.38 23.88 -23.12
C LYS A 4 13.12 23.53 -22.30
N MET A 5 12.00 24.23 -22.51
CA MET A 5 10.73 23.90 -21.86
C MET A 5 10.06 22.67 -22.47
N GLY A 6 10.12 22.50 -23.80
CA GLY A 6 9.65 21.29 -24.49
C GLY A 6 10.39 20.03 -24.03
N ASP A 7 11.72 20.09 -23.95
CA ASP A 7 12.55 18.99 -23.43
C ASP A 7 12.24 18.65 -21.97
N MET A 8 11.95 19.67 -21.15
CA MET A 8 11.59 19.48 -19.74
C MET A 8 10.21 18.83 -19.59
N LEU A 9 9.23 19.24 -20.39
CA LEU A 9 7.90 18.60 -20.41
C LEU A 9 7.98 17.14 -20.84
N GLY A 10 8.80 16.83 -21.86
CA GLY A 10 9.03 15.44 -22.29
C GLY A 10 9.59 14.58 -21.15
N LYS A 11 10.64 15.07 -20.46
CA LYS A 11 11.22 14.36 -19.31
C LYS A 11 10.25 14.18 -18.14
N LEU A 12 9.42 15.19 -17.87
CA LEU A 12 8.37 15.09 -16.83
C LEU A 12 7.33 14.03 -17.19
N GLN A 13 6.94 13.94 -18.46
CA GLN A 13 5.99 12.94 -18.94
C GLN A 13 6.55 11.52 -18.83
N GLU A 14 7.83 11.32 -19.21
CA GLU A 14 8.52 10.03 -19.03
C GLU A 14 8.63 9.62 -17.55
N MET A 15 8.97 10.57 -16.67
CA MET A 15 9.01 10.32 -15.23
C MET A 15 7.64 9.93 -14.68
N LYS A 16 6.57 10.60 -15.14
CA LYS A 16 5.20 10.26 -14.76
C LYS A 16 4.83 8.84 -15.18
N GLN A 17 5.10 8.48 -16.43
CA GLN A 17 4.83 7.12 -16.94
C GLN A 17 5.56 6.05 -16.11
N LYS A 18 6.86 6.24 -15.85
CA LYS A 18 7.64 5.31 -15.01
C LYS A 18 7.07 5.22 -13.58
N ALA A 19 6.64 6.33 -13.01
CA ALA A 19 6.03 6.34 -11.68
C ALA A 19 4.70 5.56 -11.65
N ASP A 20 3.87 5.71 -12.68
CA ASP A 20 2.60 4.98 -12.80
C ASP A 20 2.83 3.47 -13.01
N GLU A 21 3.82 3.09 -13.80
CA GLU A 21 4.24 1.68 -13.93
C GLU A 21 4.71 1.07 -12.61
N ILE A 22 5.51 1.80 -11.84
CA ILE A 22 5.98 1.34 -10.52
C ILE A 22 4.80 1.20 -9.55
N LYS A 23 3.87 2.16 -9.54
CA LYS A 23 2.66 2.08 -8.70
C LYS A 23 1.83 0.85 -9.04
N ASN A 24 1.63 0.55 -10.31
CA ASN A 24 0.88 -0.64 -10.72
C ASN A 24 1.55 -1.92 -10.22
N LYS A 25 2.88 -2.01 -10.33
CA LYS A 25 3.64 -3.16 -9.77
C LYS A 25 3.48 -3.28 -8.26
N LEU A 26 3.47 -2.15 -7.54
CA LEU A 26 3.25 -2.14 -6.08
C LEU A 26 1.82 -2.53 -5.69
N ASP A 27 0.83 -2.33 -6.55
CA ASP A 27 -0.55 -2.77 -6.33
C ASP A 27 -0.69 -4.31 -6.46
N ASP A 28 0.13 -4.95 -7.30
CA ASP A 28 0.14 -6.41 -7.48
C ASP A 28 0.89 -7.15 -6.37
N ILE A 29 1.93 -6.53 -5.81
CA ILE A 29 2.67 -7.07 -4.67
C ILE A 29 1.73 -7.14 -3.46
N THR A 30 1.66 -8.31 -2.84
CA THR A 30 0.83 -8.55 -1.67
C THR A 30 1.70 -8.96 -0.48
N LEU A 31 1.46 -8.34 0.66
CA LEU A 31 2.17 -8.51 1.92
C LEU A 31 1.16 -8.99 2.97
N ASN A 32 1.56 -9.98 3.76
CA ASN A 32 0.79 -10.43 4.91
C ASN A 32 1.46 -9.87 6.16
N VAL A 33 0.70 -9.12 6.94
CA VAL A 33 1.14 -8.52 8.20
C VAL A 33 0.31 -9.12 9.32
N GLU A 34 0.96 -9.46 10.41
CA GLU A 34 0.31 -9.99 11.61
C GLU A 34 0.48 -9.00 12.76
N GLY A 35 -0.59 -8.78 13.52
CA GLY A 35 -0.66 -7.96 14.74
C GLY A 35 -1.27 -8.75 15.88
N ALA A 36 -1.22 -8.21 17.11
CA ALA A 36 -1.74 -8.87 18.32
C ALA A 36 -1.29 -10.33 18.44
N GLY A 37 0.01 -10.60 18.26
CA GLY A 37 0.56 -11.97 18.37
C GLY A 37 0.08 -12.97 17.30
N GLY A 38 -0.52 -12.51 16.20
CA GLY A 38 -1.04 -13.35 15.12
C GLY A 38 -2.56 -13.40 15.04
N ASP A 39 -3.26 -12.81 16.00
CA ASP A 39 -4.72 -12.79 16.06
C ASP A 39 -5.35 -11.81 15.07
N ILE A 40 -4.59 -10.81 14.62
CA ILE A 40 -4.99 -9.91 13.53
C ILE A 40 -4.08 -10.20 12.33
N LYS A 41 -4.67 -10.59 11.20
CA LYS A 41 -3.95 -10.77 9.93
C LYS A 41 -4.47 -9.80 8.90
N ILE A 42 -3.58 -9.00 8.34
CA ILE A 42 -3.89 -8.00 7.34
C ILE A 42 -3.15 -8.35 6.06
N GLU A 43 -3.91 -8.49 4.97
CA GLU A 43 -3.38 -8.58 3.63
C GLU A 43 -3.37 -7.17 3.03
N ILE A 44 -2.19 -6.67 2.67
CA ILE A 44 -1.99 -5.32 2.17
C ILE A 44 -1.17 -5.35 0.88
N THR A 45 -1.38 -4.41 -0.03
CA THR A 45 -0.50 -4.28 -1.20
C THR A 45 0.81 -3.60 -0.86
N GLY A 46 1.81 -3.71 -1.73
CA GLY A 46 3.04 -2.91 -1.67
C GLY A 46 2.77 -1.39 -1.72
N ASN A 47 1.64 -0.99 -2.31
CA ASN A 47 1.15 0.39 -2.31
C ASN A 47 0.22 0.73 -1.12
N ARG A 48 0.26 -0.10 -0.07
CA ARG A 48 -0.46 0.10 1.21
C ARG A 48 -1.99 0.09 1.10
N LYS A 49 -2.56 -0.52 0.05
CA LYS A 49 -4.01 -0.77 -0.02
C LYS A 49 -4.37 -2.03 0.74
N ILE A 50 -5.32 -1.95 1.67
CA ILE A 50 -5.80 -3.11 2.42
C ILE A 50 -6.70 -3.95 1.51
N LYS A 51 -6.36 -5.23 1.34
CA LYS A 51 -7.16 -6.22 0.60
C LYS A 51 -8.04 -7.03 1.53
N ASN A 52 -7.52 -7.41 2.69
CA ASN A 52 -8.24 -8.26 3.64
C ASN A 52 -7.80 -7.97 5.07
N ILE A 53 -8.73 -8.11 6.01
CA ILE A 53 -8.46 -8.10 7.45
C ILE A 53 -9.18 -9.30 8.04
N LYS A 54 -8.42 -10.17 8.72
CA LYS A 54 -8.95 -11.29 9.49
C LYS A 54 -8.64 -11.06 10.95
N VAL A 55 -9.66 -11.16 11.79
CA VAL A 55 -9.55 -11.02 13.24
C VAL A 55 -9.98 -12.34 13.87
N ALA A 56 -9.15 -12.89 14.75
CA ALA A 56 -9.44 -14.11 15.46
C ALA A 56 -10.68 -13.94 16.36
N ALA A 57 -11.48 -15.00 16.48
CA ALA A 57 -12.70 -14.96 17.28
C ALA A 57 -12.42 -14.65 18.76
N ALA A 58 -11.23 -15.00 19.27
CA ALA A 58 -10.82 -14.72 20.64
C ALA A 58 -10.85 -13.21 20.97
N LEU A 59 -10.51 -12.35 19.99
CA LEU A 59 -10.48 -10.90 20.16
C LEU A 59 -11.88 -10.26 20.12
N GLN A 60 -12.95 -10.99 19.76
CA GLN A 60 -14.32 -10.45 19.74
C GLN A 60 -14.86 -10.12 21.15
N HIS A 61 -14.26 -10.73 22.17
CA HIS A 61 -14.59 -10.49 23.57
C HIS A 61 -13.56 -9.60 24.28
N GLY A 62 -12.53 -9.15 23.55
CA GLY A 62 -11.47 -8.30 24.08
C GLY A 62 -11.93 -6.86 24.29
N SER A 63 -11.10 -6.09 25.00
CA SER A 63 -11.36 -4.66 25.19
C SER A 63 -11.03 -3.89 23.91
N LYS A 64 -11.53 -2.65 23.81
CA LYS A 64 -11.23 -1.79 22.66
C LYS A 64 -9.72 -1.51 22.57
N GLU A 65 -9.07 -1.33 23.71
CA GLU A 65 -7.64 -1.08 23.82
C GLU A 65 -6.82 -2.26 23.24
N GLU A 66 -7.22 -3.50 23.53
CA GLU A 66 -6.56 -4.71 23.00
C GLU A 66 -6.67 -4.86 21.47
N LEU A 67 -7.68 -4.26 20.84
CA LEU A 67 -7.85 -4.25 19.39
C LEU A 67 -7.08 -3.13 18.69
N GLU A 68 -6.67 -2.09 19.42
CA GLU A 68 -5.98 -0.91 18.88
C GLU A 68 -4.44 -1.03 18.94
N GLU A 69 -3.89 -1.92 19.77
CA GLU A 69 -2.45 -2.24 19.87
C GLU A 69 -1.96 -3.24 18.81
#